data_AF-A0A286UUL9-F1
#
_entry.id   AF-A0A286UUL9-F1
#
_cell.length_a   1.000
_cell.length_b   1.000
_cell.length_c   1.000
_cell.angle_alpha   90.00
_cell.angle_beta   90.00
_cell.angle_gamma   90.00
#
_symmetry.space_group_name_H-M   'P 1'
#
loop_
_entity.id
_entity.type
_entity.pdbx_description
1 polymer ?
#
loop_
_entity_poly.entity_id
_entity_poly.type
_entity_poly.pdbx_seq_one_letter_code
_entity_poly.pdbx_strand_id
1 'polypeptide(L)'
;MSDSNSTLSNIPEANFGYNPNEAAAITIGVLYLVLFLALSLRLYLSRSWWGLCLPIGVAAFSSGFFLRQASVVNADNLGIFVASQFFIIVSPATFLAFNYIIYGRMMRTFAGDRPQYSLIRPRFVSTIFVISDFFTFVLQGAAAGLSSNDDPSATNLARILLKIGLILQLVSYIFFVIIVIHSHRCLLNDKSYGVGNFPWILIYLLYFSSVFIVIRGAYRIAEQENSTDDHLSFLLSHEVFFYLLDTLPLFLATVIYVPFWPGNILKRDNGNLNSTVSLTPLSQNQEP
;
A
#
# COMPACT_ATOMS: atom_id res chain seq x y z
N MET A 1 -16.55 -42.40 -21.25
CA MET A 1 -16.71 -41.00 -21.72
C MET A 1 -17.12 -40.08 -20.57
N SER A 2 -16.64 -40.34 -19.34
CA SER A 2 -17.00 -39.58 -18.11
C SER A 2 -15.79 -38.99 -17.36
N ASP A 3 -14.58 -39.07 -17.91
CA ASP A 3 -13.34 -38.79 -17.16
C ASP A 3 -12.72 -37.42 -17.48
N SER A 4 -13.35 -36.61 -18.34
CA SER A 4 -12.89 -35.25 -18.66
C SER A 4 -13.51 -34.15 -17.79
N ASN A 5 -14.65 -34.43 -17.13
CA ASN A 5 -15.32 -33.43 -16.30
C ASN A 5 -14.81 -33.42 -14.85
N SER A 6 -14.28 -34.54 -14.37
CA SER A 6 -13.68 -34.65 -13.04
C SER A 6 -12.28 -34.06 -12.97
N THR A 7 -11.53 -34.06 -14.08
CA THR A 7 -10.20 -33.45 -14.14
C THR A 7 -10.29 -31.93 -14.18
N LEU A 8 -11.28 -31.36 -14.88
CA LEU A 8 -11.47 -29.91 -15.01
C LEU A 8 -11.98 -29.24 -13.72
N SER A 9 -12.73 -29.96 -12.88
CA SER A 9 -13.12 -29.50 -11.54
C SER A 9 -11.97 -29.50 -10.53
N ASN A 10 -10.95 -30.33 -10.75
CA ASN A 10 -9.81 -30.48 -9.83
C ASN A 10 -8.69 -29.46 -10.08
N ILE A 11 -8.63 -28.82 -11.24
CA ILE A 11 -7.56 -27.86 -11.59
C ILE A 11 -7.64 -26.57 -10.75
N PRO A 12 -8.83 -25.98 -10.50
CA PRO A 12 -8.96 -24.82 -9.61
C PRO A 12 -8.61 -25.16 -8.16
N GLU A 13 -9.03 -26.32 -7.65
CA GLU A 13 -8.70 -26.78 -6.29
C GLU A 13 -7.20 -27.09 -6.14
N ALA A 14 -6.54 -27.63 -7.17
CA ALA A 14 -5.10 -27.89 -7.15
C ALA A 14 -4.26 -26.59 -7.18
N ASN A 15 -4.71 -25.54 -7.89
CA ASN A 15 -4.01 -24.26 -8.01
C ASN A 15 -4.30 -23.28 -6.86
N PHE A 16 -5.48 -23.35 -6.24
CA PHE A 16 -5.90 -22.42 -5.17
C PHE A 16 -6.05 -23.06 -3.79
N GLY A 17 -6.07 -24.39 -3.67
CA GLY A 17 -6.22 -25.12 -2.41
C GLY A 17 -7.61 -25.04 -1.75
N TYR A 18 -8.58 -24.34 -2.38
CA TYR A 18 -9.94 -24.13 -1.90
C TYR A 18 -10.90 -23.85 -3.06
N ASN A 19 -12.21 -24.07 -2.86
CA ASN A 19 -13.24 -23.77 -3.85
C ASN A 19 -13.48 -22.24 -3.95
N PRO A 20 -13.07 -21.56 -5.05
CA PRO A 20 -13.01 -20.10 -5.09
C PRO A 20 -14.42 -19.48 -5.23
N ASN A 21 -14.76 -18.52 -4.36
CA ASN A 21 -16.01 -17.77 -4.49
C ASN A 21 -15.86 -16.67 -5.55
N GLU A 22 -16.19 -17.01 -6.79
CA GLU A 22 -16.15 -16.09 -7.94
C GLU A 22 -16.88 -14.77 -7.68
N ALA A 23 -18.00 -14.80 -6.94
CA ALA A 23 -18.79 -13.61 -6.64
C ALA A 23 -18.06 -12.62 -5.72
N ALA A 24 -17.24 -13.11 -4.78
CA ALA A 24 -16.47 -12.25 -3.87
C ALA A 24 -15.34 -11.52 -4.60
N ALA A 25 -14.63 -12.22 -5.49
CA ALA A 25 -13.56 -11.64 -6.31
C ALA A 25 -14.08 -10.53 -7.24
N ILE A 26 -15.23 -10.76 -7.90
CA ILE A 26 -15.89 -9.75 -8.74
C ILE A 26 -16.30 -8.52 -7.93
N THR A 27 -16.94 -8.75 -6.78
CA THR A 27 -17.44 -7.65 -5.93
C THR A 27 -16.30 -6.74 -5.48
N ILE A 28 -15.16 -7.32 -5.11
CA ILE A 28 -13.96 -6.58 -4.71
C ILE A 28 -13.31 -5.89 -5.91
N GLY A 29 -13.21 -6.57 -7.05
CA GLY A 29 -12.70 -5.98 -8.29
C GLY A 29 -13.49 -4.71 -8.67
N VAL A 30 -14.83 -4.77 -8.60
CA VAL A 30 -15.73 -3.64 -8.85
C VAL A 30 -15.58 -2.56 -7.78
N LEU A 31 -15.50 -2.92 -6.50
CA LEU A 31 -15.31 -1.96 -5.41
C LEU A 31 -14.02 -1.14 -5.59
N TYR A 32 -12.92 -1.79 -5.92
CA TYR A 32 -11.65 -1.13 -6.21
C TYR A 32 -11.68 -0.35 -7.53
N LEU A 33 -12.46 -0.78 -8.53
CA LEU A 33 -12.67 -0.01 -9.75
C LEU A 33 -13.37 1.32 -9.46
N VAL A 34 -14.43 1.30 -8.64
CA VAL A 34 -15.12 2.52 -8.20
C VAL A 34 -14.17 3.43 -7.42
N LEU A 35 -13.37 2.86 -6.52
CA LEU A 35 -12.36 3.60 -5.79
C LEU A 35 -11.31 4.22 -6.72
N PHE A 36 -10.87 3.50 -7.75
CA PHE A 36 -9.94 3.99 -8.76
C PHE A 36 -10.51 5.20 -9.51
N LEU A 37 -11.77 5.12 -9.95
CA LEU A 37 -12.44 6.23 -10.63
C LEU A 37 -12.56 7.46 -9.71
N ALA A 38 -12.94 7.25 -8.45
CA ALA A 38 -13.05 8.33 -7.47
C ALA A 38 -11.70 9.01 -7.20
N LEU A 39 -10.63 8.24 -6.98
CA LEU A 39 -9.28 8.76 -6.75
C LEU A 39 -8.70 9.43 -8.00
N SER A 40 -8.96 8.88 -9.18
CA SER A 40 -8.53 9.45 -10.46
C SER A 40 -9.23 10.79 -10.74
N LEU A 41 -10.53 10.88 -10.46
CA LEU A 41 -11.27 12.13 -10.54
C LEU A 41 -10.70 13.16 -9.55
N ARG A 42 -10.44 12.78 -8.30
CA ARG A 42 -9.81 13.66 -7.30
C ARG A 42 -8.41 14.10 -7.71
N LEU A 43 -7.61 13.23 -8.31
CA LEU A 43 -6.28 13.54 -8.83
C LEU A 43 -6.37 14.57 -9.97
N TYR A 44 -7.29 14.35 -10.90
CA TYR A 44 -7.52 15.24 -12.04
C TYR A 44 -7.99 16.63 -11.57
N LEU A 45 -9.01 16.68 -10.71
CA LEU A 45 -9.55 17.92 -10.15
C LEU A 45 -8.51 18.70 -9.32
N SER A 46 -7.69 18.00 -8.54
CA SER A 46 -6.66 18.62 -7.71
C SER A 46 -5.38 18.97 -8.47
N ARG A 47 -5.24 18.54 -9.74
CA ARG A 47 -4.04 18.70 -10.59
C ARG A 47 -2.74 18.28 -9.89
N SER A 48 -2.82 17.25 -9.06
CA SER A 48 -1.73 16.80 -8.17
C SER A 48 -1.03 15.56 -8.72
N TRP A 49 -0.46 15.65 -9.92
CA TRP A 49 0.16 14.52 -10.66
C TRP A 49 1.21 13.71 -9.89
N TRP A 50 1.79 14.27 -8.83
CA TRP A 50 2.70 13.57 -7.94
C TRP A 50 2.06 12.42 -7.16
N GLY A 51 0.72 12.39 -7.04
CA GLY A 51 -0.05 11.34 -6.39
C GLY A 51 -0.49 10.20 -7.32
N LEU A 52 0.03 10.14 -8.56
CA LEU A 52 -0.33 9.13 -9.57
C LEU A 52 -0.13 7.69 -9.09
N CYS A 53 0.81 7.45 -8.18
CA CYS A 53 1.04 6.13 -7.60
C CYS A 53 -0.28 5.56 -7.02
N LEU A 54 -1.04 6.35 -6.25
CA LEU A 54 -2.21 5.82 -5.56
C LEU A 54 -3.28 5.26 -6.55
N PRO A 55 -3.77 6.00 -7.57
CA PRO A 55 -4.69 5.43 -8.56
C PRO A 55 -4.11 4.26 -9.36
N ILE A 56 -2.82 4.31 -9.72
CA ILE A 56 -2.17 3.20 -10.46
C ILE A 56 -2.19 1.92 -9.61
N GLY A 57 -1.90 2.02 -8.32
CA GLY A 57 -1.96 0.88 -7.39
C GLY A 57 -3.37 0.32 -7.23
N VAL A 58 -4.39 1.17 -7.13
CA VAL A 58 -5.79 0.72 -7.06
C VAL A 58 -6.25 0.07 -8.37
N ALA A 59 -5.84 0.62 -9.52
CA ALA A 59 -6.15 0.03 -10.83
C ALA A 59 -5.47 -1.33 -11.03
N ALA A 60 -4.21 -1.45 -10.61
CA ALA A 60 -3.48 -2.71 -10.60
C ALA A 60 -4.23 -3.74 -9.74
N PHE A 61 -4.65 -3.37 -8.54
CA PHE A 61 -5.37 -4.27 -7.65
C PHE A 61 -6.69 -4.75 -8.23
N SER A 62 -7.50 -3.82 -8.75
CA SER A 62 -8.77 -4.14 -9.42
C SER A 62 -8.56 -5.09 -10.62
N SER A 63 -7.57 -4.80 -11.47
CA SER A 63 -7.21 -5.65 -12.61
C SER A 63 -6.75 -7.05 -12.17
N GLY A 64 -5.98 -7.13 -11.09
CA GLY A 64 -5.54 -8.39 -10.49
C GLY A 64 -6.71 -9.28 -10.06
N PHE A 65 -7.77 -8.70 -9.47
CA PHE A 65 -8.97 -9.46 -9.09
C PHE A 65 -9.81 -9.91 -10.29
N PHE A 66 -9.94 -9.09 -11.33
CA PHE A 66 -10.59 -9.52 -12.57
C PHE A 66 -9.81 -10.62 -13.28
N LEU A 67 -8.48 -10.54 -13.32
CA LEU A 67 -7.62 -11.59 -13.87
C LEU A 67 -7.64 -12.85 -13.02
N ARG A 68 -7.78 -12.73 -11.70
CA ARG A 68 -7.96 -13.86 -10.79
C ARG A 68 -9.26 -14.62 -11.08
N GLN A 69 -10.34 -13.91 -11.38
CA GLN A 69 -11.57 -14.57 -11.84
C GLN A 69 -11.34 -15.27 -13.19
N ALA A 70 -10.66 -14.61 -14.13
CA ALA A 70 -10.35 -15.20 -15.44
C ALA A 70 -9.45 -16.45 -15.35
N SER A 71 -8.56 -16.53 -14.35
CA SER A 71 -7.72 -17.71 -14.11
C SER A 71 -8.47 -18.87 -13.46
N VAL A 72 -9.58 -18.62 -12.74
CA VAL A 72 -10.48 -19.69 -12.28
C VAL A 72 -11.23 -20.31 -13.46
N VAL A 73 -11.71 -19.48 -14.40
CA VAL A 73 -12.43 -19.95 -15.60
C VAL A 73 -11.51 -20.61 -16.63
N ASN A 74 -10.26 -20.14 -16.76
CA ASN A 74 -9.27 -20.66 -17.70
C ASN A 74 -8.01 -21.15 -16.96
N ALA A 75 -8.16 -22.18 -16.14
CA ALA A 75 -7.10 -22.71 -15.27
C ALA A 75 -5.85 -23.21 -16.03
N ASP A 76 -5.98 -23.55 -17.32
CA ASP A 76 -4.87 -24.01 -18.17
C ASP A 76 -3.89 -22.89 -18.55
N ASN A 77 -4.28 -21.62 -18.41
CA ASN A 77 -3.45 -20.48 -18.79
C ASN A 77 -2.63 -19.96 -17.59
N LEU A 78 -1.47 -20.56 -17.36
CA LEU A 78 -0.49 -20.11 -16.35
C LEU A 78 -0.16 -18.61 -16.48
N GLY A 79 -0.15 -18.06 -17.70
CA GLY A 79 0.09 -16.64 -17.93
C GLY A 79 -0.94 -15.71 -17.26
N ILE A 80 -2.22 -16.10 -17.23
CA ILE A 80 -3.29 -15.30 -16.61
C ILE A 80 -3.15 -15.37 -15.08
N PHE A 81 -2.81 -16.55 -14.54
CA PHE A 81 -2.53 -16.71 -13.13
C PHE A 81 -1.34 -15.86 -12.68
N VAL A 82 -0.20 -15.94 -13.37
CA VAL A 82 1.00 -15.14 -13.07
C VAL A 82 0.70 -13.64 -13.16
N ALA A 83 -0.03 -13.20 -14.20
CA ALA A 83 -0.43 -11.82 -14.35
C ALA A 83 -1.31 -11.35 -13.16
N SER A 84 -2.27 -12.16 -12.73
CA SER A 84 -3.13 -11.84 -11.59
C SER A 84 -2.33 -11.62 -10.29
N GLN A 85 -1.36 -12.50 -10.01
CA GLN A 85 -0.49 -12.40 -8.84
C GLN A 85 0.40 -11.17 -8.92
N PHE A 86 0.98 -10.89 -10.09
CA PHE A 86 1.82 -9.72 -10.30
C PHE A 86 1.06 -8.43 -9.97
N PHE A 87 -0.15 -8.26 -10.49
CA PHE A 87 -0.97 -7.08 -10.22
C PHE A 87 -1.36 -6.95 -8.73
N ILE A 88 -1.66 -8.06 -8.07
CA ILE A 88 -1.96 -8.07 -6.62
C ILE A 88 -0.72 -7.69 -5.80
N ILE A 89 0.47 -8.19 -6.16
CA ILE A 89 1.74 -7.93 -5.46
C ILE A 89 2.26 -6.50 -5.68
N VAL A 90 2.04 -5.90 -6.87
CA VAL A 90 2.42 -4.50 -7.17
C VAL A 90 1.68 -3.50 -6.30
N SER A 91 0.43 -3.80 -5.96
CA SER A 91 -0.49 -2.83 -5.39
C SER A 91 -0.02 -2.30 -4.02
N PRO A 92 0.36 -3.13 -3.02
CA PRO A 92 0.91 -2.68 -1.74
C PRO A 92 2.12 -1.75 -1.88
N ALA A 93 3.09 -2.08 -2.74
CA ALA A 93 4.28 -1.25 -2.95
C ALA A 93 3.93 0.17 -3.42
N THR A 94 2.89 0.27 -4.23
CA THR A 94 2.42 1.55 -4.76
C THR A 94 1.72 2.39 -3.67
N PHE A 95 1.02 1.76 -2.73
CA PHE A 95 0.41 2.42 -1.57
C PHE A 95 1.46 2.93 -0.57
N LEU A 96 2.49 2.12 -0.32
CA LEU A 96 3.65 2.50 0.49
C LEU A 96 4.35 3.74 -0.10
N ALA A 97 4.65 3.69 -1.40
CA ALA A 97 5.25 4.79 -2.14
C ALA A 97 4.45 6.10 -1.99
N PHE A 98 3.12 6.03 -2.07
CA PHE A 98 2.26 7.20 -1.90
C PHE A 98 2.38 7.82 -0.50
N ASN A 99 2.35 7.00 0.56
CA ASN A 99 2.52 7.48 1.93
C ASN A 99 3.89 8.15 2.14
N TYR A 100 4.95 7.61 1.55
CA TYR A 100 6.28 8.22 1.61
C TYR A 100 6.34 9.57 0.88
N ILE A 101 5.69 9.68 -0.28
CA ILE A 101 5.63 10.94 -1.05
C ILE A 101 4.85 12.01 -0.28
N ILE A 102 3.68 11.67 0.31
CA ILE A 102 2.91 12.61 1.13
C ILE A 102 3.77 13.12 2.28
N TYR A 103 4.40 12.23 3.03
CA TYR A 103 5.25 12.59 4.15
C TYR A 103 6.41 13.51 3.72
N GLY A 104 7.13 13.12 2.66
CA GLY A 104 8.26 13.89 2.16
C GLY A 104 7.86 15.30 1.70
N ARG A 105 6.71 15.44 1.05
CA ARG A 105 6.16 16.75 0.63
C ARG A 105 5.69 17.58 1.81
N MET A 106 4.91 16.99 2.72
CA MET A 106 4.43 17.66 3.92
C MET A 106 5.60 18.22 4.73
N MET A 107 6.63 17.41 4.98
CA MET A 107 7.78 17.87 5.76
C MET A 107 8.56 18.97 5.04
N ARG A 108 8.80 18.84 3.73
CA ARG A 108 9.51 19.86 2.95
C ARG A 108 8.77 21.19 2.92
N THR A 109 7.45 21.14 2.80
CA THR A 109 6.61 22.31 2.66
C THR A 109 6.45 23.07 3.98
N PHE A 110 6.27 22.36 5.10
CA PHE A 110 5.91 23.00 6.37
C PHE A 110 7.06 23.09 7.38
N ALA A 111 7.92 22.09 7.46
CA ALA A 111 9.05 22.10 8.42
C ALA A 111 10.35 22.68 7.82
N GLY A 112 10.38 22.89 6.50
CA GLY A 112 11.59 23.17 5.73
C GLY A 112 12.54 21.97 5.70
N ASP A 113 13.56 22.00 4.84
CA ASP A 113 14.62 20.96 4.77
C ASP A 113 15.57 20.99 6.00
N ARG A 114 15.10 21.48 7.15
CA ARG A 114 15.89 21.66 8.37
C ARG A 114 16.19 20.29 9.00
N PRO A 115 17.46 19.93 9.25
CA PRO A 115 17.86 18.63 9.80
C PRO A 115 17.32 18.33 11.20
N GLN A 116 16.83 19.34 11.92
CA GLN A 116 16.39 19.22 13.31
C GLN A 116 15.06 18.44 13.45
N TYR A 117 14.22 18.42 12.41
CA TYR A 117 12.87 17.86 12.49
C TYR A 117 12.69 16.49 11.82
N SER A 118 13.74 15.94 11.19
CA SER A 118 13.66 14.65 10.50
C SER A 118 15.01 13.92 10.55
N LEU A 119 15.01 12.69 11.11
CA LEU A 119 16.19 11.81 11.23
C LEU A 119 16.92 11.58 9.89
N ILE A 120 16.15 11.59 8.80
CA ILE A 120 16.62 11.48 7.42
C ILE A 120 16.06 12.67 6.67
N ARG A 121 16.87 13.31 5.81
CA ARG A 121 16.40 14.42 4.96
C ARG A 121 15.13 13.99 4.22
N PRO A 122 13.99 14.70 4.36
CA PRO A 122 12.71 14.28 3.79
C PRO A 122 12.75 14.03 2.28
N ARG A 123 13.70 14.67 1.56
CA ARG A 123 13.95 14.46 0.14
C ARG A 123 14.42 13.06 -0.24
N PHE A 124 15.08 12.34 0.66
CA PHE A 124 15.62 11.01 0.39
C PHE A 124 14.76 9.89 0.99
N VAL A 125 13.94 10.20 2.01
CA VAL A 125 13.03 9.24 2.63
C VAL A 125 12.20 8.53 1.56
N SER A 126 11.45 9.28 0.73
CA SER A 126 10.63 8.67 -0.31
C SER A 126 11.43 7.84 -1.31
N THR A 127 12.62 8.30 -1.72
CA THR A 127 13.42 7.58 -2.71
C THR A 127 14.03 6.29 -2.16
N ILE A 128 14.58 6.33 -0.95
CA ILE A 128 15.22 5.18 -0.30
C ILE A 128 14.18 4.08 -0.06
N PHE A 129 13.02 4.44 0.50
CA PHE A 129 11.98 3.46 0.80
C PHE A 129 11.33 2.89 -0.47
N VAL A 130 11.12 3.70 -1.51
CA VAL A 130 10.62 3.18 -2.81
C VAL A 130 11.62 2.22 -3.45
N ILE A 131 12.93 2.50 -3.38
CA ILE A 131 13.96 1.58 -3.89
C ILE A 131 13.96 0.29 -3.08
N SER A 132 13.89 0.37 -1.75
CA SER A 132 13.76 -0.80 -0.88
C SER A 132 12.55 -1.65 -1.26
N ASP A 133 11.38 -1.02 -1.45
CA ASP A 133 10.15 -1.72 -1.82
C ASP A 133 10.24 -2.34 -3.21
N PHE A 134 10.90 -1.68 -4.17
CA PHE A 134 11.17 -2.25 -5.49
C PHE A 134 12.02 -3.52 -5.41
N PHE A 135 13.05 -3.56 -4.57
CA PHE A 135 13.84 -4.78 -4.35
C PHE A 135 12.98 -5.90 -3.72
N THR A 136 12.14 -5.57 -2.73
CA THR A 136 11.23 -6.57 -2.13
C THR A 136 10.20 -7.08 -3.11
N PHE A 137 9.76 -6.24 -4.04
CA PHE A 137 8.85 -6.60 -5.12
C PHE A 137 9.51 -7.58 -6.11
N VAL A 138 10.77 -7.32 -6.50
CA VAL A 138 11.52 -8.22 -7.38
C VAL A 138 11.72 -9.59 -6.72
N LEU A 139 12.01 -9.65 -5.41
CA LEU A 139 12.10 -10.91 -4.68
C LEU A 139 10.79 -11.70 -4.71
N GLN A 140 9.65 -11.03 -4.47
CA GLN A 140 8.33 -11.66 -4.52
C GLN A 140 7.94 -12.11 -5.94
N GLY A 141 8.27 -11.33 -6.96
CA GLY A 141 8.05 -11.70 -8.36
C GLY A 141 8.90 -12.90 -8.79
N ALA A 142 10.19 -12.92 -8.39
CA ALA A 142 11.07 -14.06 -8.63
C ALA A 142 10.53 -15.32 -7.94
N ALA A 143 10.04 -15.18 -6.71
CA ALA A 143 9.44 -16.26 -5.97
C ALA A 143 8.18 -16.81 -6.66
N ALA A 144 7.27 -15.94 -7.11
CA ALA A 144 6.08 -16.34 -7.86
C ALA A 144 6.42 -17.09 -9.16
N GLY A 145 7.47 -16.67 -9.87
CA GLY A 145 7.95 -17.39 -11.06
C GLY A 145 8.59 -18.74 -10.76
N LEU A 146 9.18 -18.91 -9.56
CA LEU A 146 9.75 -20.19 -9.13
C LEU A 146 8.68 -21.17 -8.62
N SER A 147 7.55 -20.66 -8.12
CA SER A 147 6.40 -21.45 -7.67
C SER A 147 5.69 -22.24 -8.76
N SER A 148 5.93 -21.93 -10.05
CA SER A 148 5.33 -22.66 -11.17
C SER A 148 6.16 -23.85 -11.65
N ASN A 149 7.24 -24.21 -10.95
CA ASN A 149 8.07 -25.37 -11.27
C ASN A 149 7.64 -26.59 -10.45
N ASP A 150 7.67 -27.77 -11.05
CA ASP A 150 7.35 -29.04 -10.37
C ASP A 150 8.46 -29.53 -9.43
N ASP A 151 9.63 -28.88 -9.44
CA ASP A 151 10.76 -29.25 -8.58
C ASP A 151 10.51 -28.83 -7.11
N PRO A 152 10.54 -29.78 -6.16
CA PRO A 152 10.37 -29.49 -4.73
C PRO A 152 11.38 -28.47 -4.20
N SER A 153 12.60 -28.47 -4.73
CA SER A 153 13.66 -27.54 -4.32
C SER A 153 13.35 -26.10 -4.78
N ALA A 154 12.84 -25.94 -6.00
CA ALA A 154 12.42 -24.65 -6.55
C ALA A 154 11.22 -24.08 -5.78
N THR A 155 10.25 -24.94 -5.44
CA THR A 155 9.08 -24.53 -4.64
C THR A 155 9.47 -24.09 -3.23
N ASN A 156 10.39 -24.80 -2.57
CA ASN A 156 10.90 -24.38 -1.25
C ASN A 156 11.64 -23.05 -1.31
N LEU A 157 12.49 -22.86 -2.33
CA LEU A 157 13.20 -21.61 -2.55
C LEU A 157 12.21 -20.46 -2.81
N ALA A 158 11.15 -20.70 -3.61
CA ALA A 158 10.08 -19.73 -3.82
C ALA A 158 9.41 -19.30 -2.50
N ARG A 159 9.03 -20.24 -1.62
CA ARG A 159 8.44 -19.90 -0.32
C ARG A 159 9.37 -19.03 0.53
N ILE A 160 10.67 -19.36 0.57
CA ILE A 160 11.67 -18.58 1.30
C ILE A 160 11.78 -17.15 0.74
N LEU A 161 11.82 -17.00 -0.58
CA LEU A 161 11.91 -15.69 -1.23
C LEU A 161 10.65 -14.83 -1.00
N LEU A 162 9.45 -15.43 -1.09
CA LEU A 162 8.19 -14.73 -0.75
C LEU A 162 8.24 -14.21 0.69
N LYS A 163 8.59 -15.08 1.63
CA LYS A 163 8.67 -14.77 3.06
C LYS A 163 9.68 -13.64 3.34
N ILE A 164 10.89 -13.72 2.80
CA ILE A 164 11.92 -12.69 2.96
C ILE A 164 11.44 -11.35 2.38
N GLY A 165 10.83 -11.36 1.20
CA GLY A 165 10.29 -10.15 0.57
C GLY A 165 9.26 -9.46 1.44
N LEU A 166 8.30 -10.22 1.99
CA LEU A 166 7.24 -9.68 2.86
C LEU A 166 7.79 -9.13 4.19
N ILE A 167 8.71 -9.86 4.84
CA ILE A 167 9.34 -9.40 6.09
C ILE A 167 10.13 -8.11 5.86
N LEU A 168 10.96 -8.07 4.82
CA LEU A 168 11.79 -6.91 4.53
C LEU A 168 10.93 -5.67 4.20
N GLN A 169 9.84 -5.86 3.45
CA GLN A 169 8.88 -4.81 3.14
C GLN A 169 8.19 -4.28 4.39
N LEU A 170 7.73 -5.17 5.30
CA LEU A 170 7.08 -4.75 6.54
C LEU A 170 8.05 -4.03 7.50
N VAL A 171 9.26 -4.55 7.68
CA VAL A 171 10.28 -3.93 8.54
C VAL A 171 10.66 -2.55 8.02
N SER A 172 10.83 -2.42 6.71
CA SER A 172 11.08 -1.13 6.05
C SER A 172 9.95 -0.14 6.31
N TYR A 173 8.69 -0.57 6.19
CA TYR A 173 7.54 0.29 6.47
C TYR A 173 7.42 0.67 7.95
N ILE A 174 7.65 -0.25 8.88
CA ILE A 174 7.65 0.05 10.32
C ILE A 174 8.72 1.10 10.64
N PHE A 175 9.91 0.99 10.03
CA PHE A 175 10.96 2.00 10.18
C PHE A 175 10.52 3.38 9.66
N PHE A 176 9.80 3.43 8.53
CA PHE A 176 9.16 4.66 8.07
C PHE A 176 8.14 5.23 9.09
N VAL A 177 7.29 4.40 9.68
CA VAL A 177 6.33 4.84 10.72
C VAL A 177 7.06 5.43 11.93
N ILE A 178 8.19 4.86 12.33
CA ILE A 178 9.03 5.41 13.42
C ILE A 178 9.55 6.80 13.05
N ILE A 179 10.00 7.01 11.80
CA ILE A 179 10.41 8.34 11.31
C ILE A 179 9.25 9.33 11.39
N VAL A 180 8.04 8.95 10.97
CA VAL A 180 6.85 9.80 11.05
C VAL A 180 6.53 10.18 12.51
N ILE A 181 6.59 9.21 13.44
CA ILE A 181 6.38 9.45 14.88
C ILE A 181 7.45 10.39 15.45
N HIS A 182 8.71 10.17 15.10
CA HIS A 182 9.80 11.02 15.56
C HIS A 182 9.61 12.46 15.08
N SER A 183 9.31 12.65 13.80
CA SER A 183 9.07 13.98 13.24
C SER A 183 7.84 14.65 13.83
N HIS A 184 6.74 13.91 14.04
CA HIS A 184 5.58 14.43 14.74
C HIS A 184 5.94 14.94 16.15
N ARG A 185 6.66 14.14 16.94
CA ARG A 185 7.11 14.56 18.29
C ARG A 185 8.01 15.79 18.24
N CYS A 186 8.92 15.86 17.27
CA CYS A 186 9.80 17.02 17.11
C CYS A 186 9.00 18.29 16.77
N LEU A 187 8.02 18.18 15.88
CA LEU A 187 7.15 19.30 15.51
C LEU A 187 6.26 19.78 16.66
N LEU A 188 5.76 18.87 17.52
CA LEU A 188 4.97 19.25 18.70
C LEU A 188 5.80 19.97 19.77
N ASN A 189 7.07 19.59 19.91
CA ASN A 189 7.97 20.20 20.90
C ASN A 189 8.49 21.57 20.48
N ASP A 190 8.36 21.93 19.20
CA ASP A 190 8.75 23.24 18.70
C ASP A 190 7.59 24.23 18.78
N LYS A 191 7.76 25.24 19.66
CA LYS A 191 6.80 26.32 19.87
C LYS A 191 6.53 27.15 18.60
N SER A 192 7.42 27.11 17.60
CA SER A 192 7.23 27.77 16.31
C SER A 192 6.05 27.20 15.49
N TYR A 193 5.70 25.93 15.70
CA TYR A 193 4.61 25.24 14.98
C TYR A 193 3.34 25.04 15.82
N GLY A 194 3.36 25.46 17.09
CA GLY A 194 2.32 25.18 18.09
C GLY A 194 0.98 25.91 17.90
N VAL A 195 0.85 26.83 16.95
CA VAL A 195 -0.37 27.64 16.76
C VAL A 195 -0.65 27.88 15.27
N GLY A 196 -1.34 26.93 14.63
CA GLY A 196 -2.20 27.20 13.47
C GLY A 196 -1.69 26.88 12.05
N ASN A 197 -0.40 26.65 11.84
CA ASN A 197 0.17 26.64 10.47
C ASN A 197 0.59 25.26 9.93
N PHE A 198 0.51 24.18 10.72
CA PHE A 198 0.87 22.82 10.26
C PHE A 198 -0.38 21.97 9.94
N PRO A 199 -0.41 21.22 8.82
CA PRO A 199 -1.55 20.40 8.41
C PRO A 199 -1.58 19.08 9.20
N TRP A 200 -1.92 19.13 10.49
CA TRP A 200 -1.99 17.95 11.37
C TRP A 200 -2.86 16.82 10.81
N ILE A 201 -3.89 17.19 10.04
CA ILE A 201 -4.76 16.24 9.33
C ILE A 201 -3.95 15.26 8.45
N LEU A 202 -2.87 15.70 7.79
CA LEU A 202 -2.05 14.83 6.93
C LEU A 202 -1.29 13.77 7.75
N ILE A 203 -0.81 14.13 8.95
CA ILE A 203 -0.18 13.17 9.87
C ILE A 203 -1.21 12.15 10.35
N TYR A 204 -2.42 12.58 10.72
CA TYR A 204 -3.47 11.66 11.14
C TYR A 204 -3.92 10.72 10.03
N LEU A 205 -4.03 11.21 8.78
CA LEU A 205 -4.30 10.38 7.61
C LEU A 205 -3.19 9.34 7.38
N LEU A 206 -1.92 9.74 7.52
CA LEU A 206 -0.79 8.83 7.42
C LEU A 206 -0.83 7.76 8.51
N TYR A 207 -1.14 8.11 9.76
CA TYR A 207 -1.27 7.10 10.83
C TYR A 207 -2.42 6.14 10.58
N PHE A 208 -3.59 6.67 10.20
CA PHE A 208 -4.74 5.84 9.88
C PHE A 208 -4.39 4.84 8.77
N SER A 209 -3.84 5.32 7.65
CA SER A 209 -3.39 4.46 6.55
C SER A 209 -2.32 3.45 6.98
N SER A 210 -1.37 3.87 7.83
CA SER A 210 -0.26 3.03 8.28
C SER A 210 -0.71 1.86 9.15
N VAL A 211 -1.69 2.05 10.03
CA VAL A 211 -2.21 0.97 10.89
C VAL A 211 -2.71 -0.20 10.04
N PHE A 212 -3.53 0.10 9.01
CA PHE A 212 -4.08 -0.94 8.15
C PHE A 212 -3.02 -1.61 7.26
N ILE A 213 -2.03 -0.86 6.77
CA ILE A 213 -0.92 -1.41 5.98
C ILE A 213 -0.07 -2.37 6.85
N VAL A 214 0.19 -2.02 8.11
CA VAL A 214 0.92 -2.90 9.05
C VAL A 214 0.12 -4.16 9.36
N ILE A 215 -1.20 -4.04 9.61
CA ILE A 215 -2.09 -5.20 9.84
C ILE A 215 -2.01 -6.16 8.66
N ARG A 216 -2.14 -5.65 7.42
CA ARG A 216 -2.01 -6.45 6.19
C ARG A 216 -0.64 -7.13 6.11
N GLY A 217 0.44 -6.40 6.35
CA GLY A 217 1.79 -6.95 6.28
C GLY A 217 2.02 -8.07 7.30
N ALA A 218 1.52 -7.91 8.52
CA ALA A 218 1.60 -8.93 9.56
C ALA A 218 0.80 -10.19 9.19
N TYR A 219 -0.43 -10.03 8.66
CA TYR A 219 -1.25 -11.13 8.16
C TYR A 219 -0.53 -11.90 7.04
N ARG A 220 0.06 -11.19 6.07
CA ARG A 220 0.78 -11.80 4.95
C ARG A 220 1.99 -12.62 5.39
N ILE A 221 2.70 -12.19 6.42
CA ILE A 221 3.81 -12.99 6.97
C ILE A 221 3.27 -14.23 7.70
N ALA A 222 2.24 -14.07 8.53
CA ALA A 222 1.64 -15.18 9.26
C ALA A 222 1.05 -16.26 8.35
N GLU A 223 0.45 -15.87 7.22
CA GLU A 223 -0.04 -16.78 6.17
C GLU A 223 1.08 -17.70 5.64
N GLN A 224 2.30 -17.16 5.44
CA GLN A 224 3.44 -17.93 4.93
C GLN A 224 4.04 -18.87 5.98
N GLU A 225 3.98 -18.55 7.27
CA GLU A 225 4.44 -19.43 8.36
C GLU A 225 3.52 -20.65 8.52
N ASN A 226 2.21 -20.40 8.50
CA ASN A 226 1.19 -21.44 8.70
C ASN A 226 1.11 -22.47 7.56
N SER A 227 1.77 -22.22 6.43
CA SER A 227 1.84 -23.16 5.30
C SER A 227 2.82 -24.33 5.51
N THR A 228 3.45 -24.44 6.69
CA THR A 228 4.47 -25.46 7.00
C THR A 228 3.98 -26.52 8.00
N ASP A 229 2.97 -26.24 8.82
CA ASP A 229 2.45 -27.16 9.85
C ASP A 229 1.03 -27.64 9.50
N ASP A 230 0.92 -28.88 8.99
CA ASP A 230 -0.32 -29.57 8.56
C ASP A 230 -1.42 -29.69 9.64
N HIS A 231 -1.15 -29.32 10.90
CA HIS A 231 -2.09 -29.50 12.03
C HIS A 231 -2.80 -28.22 12.48
N LEU A 232 -2.57 -27.08 11.81
CA LEU A 232 -3.30 -25.83 12.05
C LEU A 232 -4.01 -25.29 10.79
N SER A 233 -4.26 -26.18 9.82
CA SER A 233 -5.11 -26.00 8.63
C SER A 233 -6.58 -25.67 8.93
N PHE A 234 -6.93 -25.44 10.20
CA PHE A 234 -8.25 -24.97 10.61
C PHE A 234 -8.41 -23.43 10.48
N LEU A 235 -7.30 -22.67 10.50
CA LEU A 235 -7.34 -21.22 10.20
C LEU A 235 -7.38 -20.92 8.69
N LEU A 236 -7.08 -21.92 7.84
CA LEU A 236 -7.14 -21.85 6.38
C LEU A 236 -8.57 -21.98 5.81
N SER A 237 -9.57 -22.21 6.66
CA SER A 237 -10.89 -22.66 6.20
C SER A 237 -11.88 -21.56 5.85
N HIS A 238 -11.49 -20.27 5.88
CA HIS A 238 -12.39 -19.19 5.47
C HIS A 238 -11.66 -18.18 4.59
N GLU A 239 -11.92 -18.24 3.27
CA GLU A 239 -11.68 -17.20 2.26
C GLU A 239 -12.05 -15.79 2.76
N VAL A 240 -13.01 -15.74 3.68
CA VAL A 240 -13.42 -14.54 4.43
C VAL A 240 -12.24 -13.85 5.10
N PHE A 241 -11.30 -14.55 5.76
CA PHE A 241 -10.15 -13.92 6.41
C PHE A 241 -9.16 -13.33 5.40
N PHE A 242 -8.96 -13.97 4.25
CA PHE A 242 -8.17 -13.38 3.16
C PHE A 242 -8.79 -12.05 2.70
N TYR A 243 -10.11 -12.02 2.50
CA TYR A 243 -10.77 -10.78 2.11
C TYR A 243 -10.81 -9.73 3.24
N LEU A 244 -11.05 -10.13 4.49
CA LEU A 244 -11.16 -9.21 5.64
C LEU A 244 -9.82 -8.71 6.18
N LEU A 245 -8.73 -9.48 6.05
CA LEU A 245 -7.43 -9.15 6.64
C LEU A 245 -6.35 -8.80 5.61
N ASP A 246 -6.56 -9.14 4.33
CA ASP A 246 -5.67 -8.66 3.27
C ASP A 246 -6.30 -7.51 2.47
N THR A 247 -7.52 -7.71 1.97
CA THR A 247 -8.15 -6.78 1.02
C THR A 247 -8.79 -5.59 1.74
N LEU A 248 -9.61 -5.84 2.76
CA LEU A 248 -10.32 -4.79 3.48
C LEU A 248 -9.39 -3.76 4.14
N PRO A 249 -8.26 -4.13 4.79
CA PRO A 249 -7.36 -3.14 5.38
C PRO A 249 -6.78 -2.21 4.31
N LEU A 250 -6.43 -2.75 3.14
CA LEU A 250 -5.92 -1.95 2.03
C LEU A 250 -6.99 -1.00 1.47
N PHE A 251 -8.25 -1.44 1.42
CA PHE A 251 -9.37 -0.60 1.02
C PHE A 251 -9.54 0.56 2.01
N LEU A 252 -9.57 0.27 3.31
CA LEU A 252 -9.69 1.29 4.37
C LEU A 252 -8.51 2.26 4.36
N ALA A 253 -7.29 1.77 4.13
CA ALA A 253 -6.07 2.57 4.06
C ALA A 253 -6.08 3.59 2.90
N THR A 254 -6.88 3.34 1.86
CA THR A 254 -6.86 4.10 0.59
C THR A 254 -8.12 4.92 0.37
N VAL A 255 -9.29 4.42 0.80
CA VAL A 255 -10.57 5.14 0.69
C VAL A 255 -10.57 6.45 1.47
N ILE A 256 -9.81 6.55 2.55
CA ILE A 256 -9.71 7.78 3.36
C ILE A 256 -9.15 8.97 2.56
N TYR A 257 -8.35 8.71 1.53
CA TYR A 257 -7.78 9.74 0.66
C TYR A 257 -8.78 10.27 -0.40
N VAL A 258 -9.95 9.65 -0.55
CA VAL A 258 -11.03 10.12 -1.43
C VAL A 258 -11.67 11.41 -0.90
N PRO A 259 -12.18 11.49 0.35
CA PRO A 259 -12.69 12.74 0.91
C PRO A 259 -11.56 13.72 1.24
N PHE A 260 -10.44 13.22 1.76
CA PHE A 260 -9.32 14.05 2.24
C PHE A 260 -8.12 13.98 1.30
N TRP A 261 -8.25 14.54 0.10
CA TRP A 261 -7.18 14.52 -0.88
C TRP A 261 -5.96 15.34 -0.40
N PRO A 262 -4.78 14.73 -0.19
CA PRO A 262 -3.61 15.40 0.38
C PRO A 262 -3.17 16.63 -0.43
N GLY A 263 -3.30 16.58 -1.76
CA GLY A 263 -2.92 17.70 -2.63
C GLY A 263 -3.75 18.96 -2.43
N ASN A 264 -5.02 18.84 -2.01
CA ASN A 264 -5.86 20.00 -1.72
C ASN A 264 -5.48 20.61 -0.37
N ILE A 265 -5.19 19.75 0.62
CA ILE A 265 -4.78 20.16 1.96
C ILE A 265 -3.42 20.88 1.90
N LEU A 266 -2.44 20.29 1.20
CA LEU A 266 -1.13 20.90 0.97
C LEU A 266 -1.25 22.28 0.30
N LYS A 267 -2.10 22.43 -0.73
CA LYS A 267 -2.30 23.73 -1.41
C LYS A 267 -2.98 24.76 -0.52
N ARG A 268 -4.05 24.35 0.17
CA ARG A 268 -4.84 25.23 1.05
C ARG A 268 -4.00 25.78 2.19
N ASP A 269 -3.30 24.89 2.89
CA ASP A 269 -2.59 25.27 4.11
C ASP A 269 -1.30 26.06 3.78
N ASN A 270 -0.71 25.86 2.59
CA ASN A 270 0.34 26.74 2.04
C ASN A 270 -0.15 28.15 1.71
N GLY A 271 -1.36 28.27 1.15
CA GLY A 271 -1.97 29.56 0.88
C GLY A 271 -2.20 30.35 2.17
N ASN A 272 -2.68 29.66 3.21
CA ASN A 272 -2.89 30.26 4.53
C ASN A 272 -1.56 30.71 5.17
N LEU A 273 -0.53 29.87 5.13
CA LEU A 273 0.82 30.21 5.57
C LEU A 273 1.33 31.51 4.94
N ASN A 274 1.30 31.60 3.60
CA ASN A 274 1.77 32.77 2.87
C ASN A 274 0.96 34.03 3.20
N SER A 275 -0.35 33.87 3.44
CA SER A 275 -1.24 34.97 3.81
C SER A 275 -0.91 35.50 5.21
N THR A 276 -0.68 34.61 6.19
CA THR A 276 -0.28 34.99 7.56
C THR A 276 1.06 35.74 7.58
N VAL A 277 2.04 35.29 6.79
CA VAL A 277 3.34 35.97 6.64
C VAL A 277 3.19 37.34 5.97
N SER A 278 2.28 37.46 4.99
CA SER A 278 2.03 38.74 4.30
C SER A 278 1.32 39.77 5.19
N LEU A 279 0.51 39.30 6.16
CA LEU A 279 -0.21 40.12 7.13
C LEU A 279 0.63 40.50 8.37
N THR A 280 1.89 40.07 8.43
CA THR A 280 2.89 40.51 9.43
C THR A 280 3.88 41.56 8.88
N PRO A 281 3.47 42.68 8.24
CA PRO A 281 4.43 43.71 7.84
C PRO A 281 4.77 44.66 9.01
N LEU A 282 6.08 44.77 9.29
CA LEU A 282 6.79 45.98 9.75
C LEU A 282 6.37 46.73 11.04
N SER A 283 5.54 46.17 11.92
CA SER A 283 5.27 46.84 13.22
C SER A 283 6.45 46.82 14.21
N GLN A 284 7.63 46.34 13.83
CA GLN A 284 8.83 46.32 14.67
C GLN A 284 9.95 47.26 14.19
N ASN A 285 9.73 48.09 13.17
CA ASN A 285 10.71 49.09 12.72
C ASN A 285 10.30 50.54 13.03
N GLN A 286 9.67 50.76 14.18
CA GLN A 286 9.41 52.10 14.71
C GLN A 286 9.30 52.06 16.23
N GLU A 287 10.45 52.06 16.91
CA GLU A 287 10.56 52.76 18.19
C GLU A 287 11.75 53.75 18.10
N PRO A 288 11.59 54.96 18.65
CA PRO A 288 12.42 56.14 18.38
C PRO A 288 13.82 56.11 19.01
#